data_AF-A0A9P7ZTX7-F1
#
_entry.id   AF-A0A9P7ZTX7-F1
#
_cell.length_a   1.000
_cell.length_b   1.000
_cell.length_c   1.000
_cell.angle_alpha   90.00
_cell.angle_beta   90.00
_cell.angle_gamma   90.00
#
_symmetry.space_group_name_H-M   'P 1'
#
loop_
_entity.id
_entity.type
_entity.pdbx_description
1 polymer ?
#
loop_
_entity_poly.entity_id
_entity_poly.type
_entity_poly.pdbx_seq_one_letter_code
_entity_poly.pdbx_strand_id
1 'polypeptide(L)'
;MRCQILSCALALAGLSAAFSDSSSFVLLSSQPIPRSQVSDSIQVNNSVLDNAQQFLGQCPTTSYLLINQPGLTADVTQACGNLDKEATITVVDFATRSDDTWPAIDDRLVRAIEHAATGSDYTIVLLSSPVEPVYEASFDTPAQMELKRGAQLLQRRKDNGTNWDELPLFEKYQFFTPGIFMGAIVAIILLAILGVGLRALSSLEVPYGAFEKDMGPAAQKKQQ
;
A
#
# COMPACT_ATOMS: atom_id res chain seq x y z
N MET A 1 36.97 -17.30 -18.71
CA MET A 1 35.50 -17.23 -18.85
C MET A 1 34.99 -16.37 -17.71
N ARG A 2 34.89 -15.05 -17.94
CA ARG A 2 33.66 -14.26 -18.24
C ARG A 2 32.86 -13.89 -16.99
N CYS A 3 32.89 -12.58 -16.68
CA CYS A 3 32.06 -11.87 -15.71
C CYS A 3 30.58 -12.28 -15.82
N GLN A 4 30.06 -13.02 -14.86
CA GLN A 4 28.60 -13.26 -14.75
C GLN A 4 28.05 -13.12 -13.32
N ILE A 5 28.81 -12.55 -12.37
CA ILE A 5 28.36 -12.48 -10.96
C ILE A 5 27.63 -11.16 -10.62
N LEU A 6 27.59 -10.18 -11.52
CA LEU A 6 27.07 -8.83 -11.21
C LEU A 6 25.59 -8.59 -11.54
N SER A 7 24.85 -9.56 -12.10
CA SER A 7 23.49 -9.33 -12.62
C SER A 7 22.32 -9.71 -11.71
N CYS A 8 22.55 -10.29 -10.52
CA CYS A 8 21.46 -10.73 -9.63
C CYS A 8 21.02 -9.71 -8.56
N ALA A 9 21.68 -8.56 -8.42
CA ALA A 9 21.36 -7.61 -7.35
C ALA A 9 20.31 -6.54 -7.73
N LEU A 10 19.94 -6.39 -9.01
CA LEU A 10 19.04 -5.31 -9.46
C LEU A 10 17.54 -5.68 -9.49
N ALA A 11 17.15 -6.92 -9.21
CA ALA A 11 15.76 -7.36 -9.36
C ALA A 11 14.88 -7.17 -8.11
N LEU A 12 15.42 -6.65 -7.00
CA LEU A 12 14.69 -6.54 -5.72
C LEU A 12 14.25 -5.11 -5.35
N ALA A 13 14.54 -4.10 -6.18
CA ALA A 13 14.20 -2.70 -5.88
C ALA A 13 12.81 -2.24 -6.39
N GLY A 14 12.07 -3.09 -7.11
CA GLY A 14 10.82 -2.70 -7.80
C GLY A 14 9.51 -2.84 -7.02
N LEU A 15 9.54 -3.14 -5.71
CA LEU A 15 8.33 -3.53 -4.95
C LEU A 15 7.68 -2.41 -4.13
N SER A 16 8.19 -1.17 -4.16
CA SER A 16 7.76 -0.14 -3.20
C SER A 16 6.62 0.78 -3.66
N ALA A 17 6.08 0.64 -4.88
CA ALA A 17 5.00 1.50 -5.40
C ALA A 17 3.63 0.81 -5.50
N ALA A 18 3.41 -0.31 -4.80
CA ALA A 18 2.21 -1.14 -5.01
C ALA A 18 0.91 -0.60 -4.38
N PHE A 19 0.98 0.37 -3.47
CA PHE A 19 -0.20 0.90 -2.75
C PHE A 19 -0.35 2.42 -2.79
N SER A 20 0.53 3.14 -3.50
CA SER A 20 0.45 4.60 -3.57
C SER A 20 -0.82 5.08 -4.28
N ASP A 21 -1.31 4.30 -5.23
CA ASP A 21 -2.47 4.63 -6.06
C ASP A 21 -3.74 3.84 -5.66
N SER A 22 -3.70 3.08 -4.55
CA SER A 22 -4.87 2.34 -4.09
C SER A 22 -5.74 3.20 -3.18
N SER A 23 -6.87 3.68 -3.70
CA SER A 23 -7.93 4.30 -2.90
C SER A 23 -8.92 3.25 -2.39
N SER A 24 -9.32 3.35 -1.13
CA SER A 24 -10.44 2.56 -0.58
C SER A 24 -11.78 3.02 -1.15
N PHE A 25 -12.57 2.06 -1.64
CA PHE A 25 -13.96 2.22 -2.03
C PHE A 25 -14.82 1.31 -1.15
N VAL A 26 -15.80 1.89 -0.47
CA VAL A 26 -16.75 1.14 0.37
C VAL A 26 -18.16 1.53 -0.02
N LEU A 27 -18.95 0.53 -0.40
CA LEU A 27 -20.38 0.68 -0.68
C LEU A 27 -21.16 -0.20 0.29
N LEU A 28 -22.04 0.43 1.06
CA LEU A 28 -22.94 -0.24 2.00
C LEU A 28 -24.37 0.04 1.54
N SER A 29 -25.21 -0.97 1.47
CA SER A 29 -26.61 -0.83 1.09
C SER A 29 -27.48 -1.72 1.95
N SER A 30 -28.66 -1.22 2.34
CA SER A 30 -29.69 -2.03 3.01
C SER A 30 -30.32 -3.05 2.07
N GLN A 31 -30.25 -2.82 0.75
CA GLN A 31 -30.77 -3.74 -0.26
C GLN A 31 -29.70 -4.73 -0.75
N PRO A 32 -30.12 -5.96 -1.12
CA PRO A 32 -29.19 -6.99 -1.56
C PRO A 32 -28.46 -6.57 -2.83
N ILE A 33 -27.14 -6.52 -2.77
CA ILE A 33 -26.29 -6.24 -3.92
C ILE A 33 -26.21 -7.51 -4.78
N PRO A 34 -26.52 -7.45 -6.09
CA PRO A 34 -26.41 -8.58 -6.99
C PRO A 34 -24.99 -9.16 -6.99
N ARG A 35 -24.85 -10.48 -6.85
CA ARG A 35 -23.54 -11.17 -6.90
C ARG A 35 -22.81 -11.00 -8.23
N SER A 36 -23.52 -10.65 -9.31
CA SER A 36 -22.89 -10.31 -10.59
C SER A 36 -22.03 -9.05 -10.52
N GLN A 37 -22.26 -8.17 -9.55
CA GLN A 37 -21.56 -6.90 -9.37
C GLN A 37 -20.49 -6.96 -8.26
N VAL A 38 -20.37 -8.11 -7.57
CA VAL A 38 -19.41 -8.32 -6.48
C VAL A 38 -18.49 -9.47 -6.89
N SER A 39 -17.18 -9.23 -6.89
CA SER A 39 -16.19 -10.28 -7.12
C SER A 39 -15.48 -10.66 -5.83
N ASP A 40 -15.17 -11.95 -5.70
CA ASP A 40 -14.34 -12.47 -4.60
C ASP A 40 -12.83 -12.19 -4.80
N SER A 41 -12.44 -11.62 -5.95
CA SER A 41 -11.07 -11.26 -6.30
C SER A 41 -10.84 -9.74 -6.34
N ILE A 42 -9.59 -9.32 -6.12
CA ILE A 42 -9.16 -7.92 -6.25
C ILE A 42 -9.52 -7.40 -7.64
N GLN A 43 -10.22 -6.26 -7.71
CA GLN A 43 -10.61 -5.60 -8.94
C GLN A 43 -9.82 -4.31 -9.18
N VAL A 44 -9.74 -3.92 -10.45
CA VAL A 44 -9.21 -2.61 -10.86
C VAL A 44 -10.25 -1.52 -10.62
N ASN A 45 -9.78 -0.29 -10.36
CA ASN A 45 -10.63 0.86 -10.00
C ASN A 45 -11.82 1.05 -10.95
N ASN A 46 -11.57 1.05 -12.27
CA ASN A 46 -12.62 1.30 -13.27
C ASN A 46 -13.73 0.24 -13.22
N SER A 47 -13.38 -1.03 -13.01
CA SER A 47 -14.37 -2.11 -12.92
C SER A 47 -15.25 -2.00 -11.68
N VAL A 48 -14.68 -1.55 -10.55
CA VAL A 48 -15.44 -1.31 -9.32
C VAL A 48 -16.43 -0.16 -9.53
N LEU A 49 -15.98 0.91 -10.19
CA LEU A 49 -16.81 2.08 -10.48
C LEU A 49 -17.97 1.73 -11.43
N ASP A 50 -17.70 1.00 -12.52
CA ASP A 50 -18.73 0.58 -13.48
C ASP A 50 -19.79 -0.31 -12.81
N ASN A 51 -19.36 -1.25 -11.96
CA ASN A 51 -20.26 -2.13 -11.21
C ASN A 51 -21.11 -1.34 -10.20
N ALA A 52 -20.52 -0.37 -9.51
CA ALA A 52 -21.23 0.51 -8.60
C ALA A 52 -22.24 1.39 -9.35
N GLN A 53 -21.85 1.96 -10.50
CA GLN A 53 -22.74 2.76 -11.32
C GLN A 53 -23.92 1.93 -11.86
N GLN A 54 -23.67 0.68 -12.26
CA GLN A 54 -24.73 -0.24 -12.68
C GLN A 54 -25.71 -0.58 -11.55
N PHE A 55 -25.23 -0.69 -10.31
CA PHE A 55 -26.09 -0.89 -9.14
C PHE A 55 -26.91 0.36 -8.82
N LEU A 56 -26.26 1.53 -8.79
CA LEU A 56 -26.91 2.82 -8.52
C LEU A 56 -27.92 3.19 -9.61
N GLY A 57 -27.68 2.78 -10.86
CA GLY A 57 -28.58 2.95 -11.99
C GLY A 57 -29.94 2.25 -11.84
N GLN A 58 -30.05 1.26 -10.94
CA GLN A 58 -31.33 0.58 -10.64
C GLN A 58 -32.17 1.30 -9.58
N CYS A 59 -31.62 2.36 -8.98
CA CYS A 59 -32.19 3.11 -7.85
C CYS A 59 -32.83 2.20 -6.80
N PRO A 60 -32.01 1.38 -6.14
CA PRO A 60 -32.47 0.45 -5.12
C PRO A 60 -33.09 1.18 -3.92
N THR A 61 -32.43 2.23 -3.42
CA THR A 61 -32.77 2.88 -2.14
C THR A 61 -33.32 4.29 -2.34
N THR A 62 -33.96 4.83 -1.30
CA THR A 62 -34.53 6.19 -1.30
C THR A 62 -33.58 7.22 -0.69
N SER A 63 -32.64 6.78 0.16
CA SER A 63 -31.70 7.66 0.85
C SER A 63 -30.25 7.30 0.48
N TYR A 64 -29.51 8.28 -0.05
CA TYR A 64 -28.11 8.12 -0.42
C TYR A 64 -27.22 9.03 0.42
N LEU A 65 -26.20 8.46 1.06
CA LEU A 65 -25.16 9.19 1.77
C LEU A 65 -23.87 9.12 0.96
N LEU A 66 -23.48 10.25 0.38
CA LEU A 66 -22.29 10.39 -0.46
C LEU A 66 -21.20 11.09 0.34
N ILE A 67 -20.06 10.44 0.50
CA ILE A 67 -18.94 10.98 1.27
C ILE A 67 -17.82 11.38 0.32
N ASN A 68 -17.42 12.66 0.35
CA ASN A 68 -16.22 13.18 -0.31
C ASN A 68 -16.18 13.00 -1.84
N GLN A 69 -17.32 13.15 -2.53
CA GLN A 69 -17.45 12.93 -3.98
C GLN A 69 -18.19 14.06 -4.71
N PRO A 70 -17.47 15.05 -5.27
CA PRO A 70 -18.06 16.01 -6.19
C PRO A 70 -18.28 15.36 -7.56
N GLY A 71 -19.53 15.08 -7.92
CA GLY A 71 -19.91 14.56 -9.24
C GLY A 71 -20.84 13.35 -9.20
N LEU A 72 -20.67 12.48 -8.21
CA LEU A 72 -21.52 11.29 -8.03
C LEU A 72 -22.98 11.67 -7.71
N THR A 73 -23.19 12.84 -7.10
CA THR A 73 -24.54 13.39 -6.83
C THR A 73 -25.35 13.58 -8.11
N ALA A 74 -24.74 14.12 -9.17
CA ALA A 74 -25.45 14.38 -10.42
C ALA A 74 -25.84 13.07 -11.12
N ASP A 75 -24.94 12.10 -11.11
CA ASP A 75 -25.15 10.78 -11.74
C ASP A 75 -26.26 9.99 -11.04
N VAL A 76 -26.27 9.96 -9.70
CA VAL A 76 -27.32 9.31 -8.91
C VAL A 76 -28.67 10.01 -9.09
N THR A 77 -28.69 11.35 -9.09
CA THR A 77 -29.94 12.12 -9.29
C THR A 77 -30.51 11.87 -10.69
N GLN A 78 -29.66 11.85 -11.72
CA GLN A 78 -30.08 11.58 -13.09
C GLN A 78 -30.57 10.14 -13.26
N ALA A 79 -29.87 9.17 -12.68
CA ALA A 79 -30.27 7.78 -12.70
C ALA A 79 -31.67 7.59 -12.08
N CYS A 80 -31.94 8.20 -10.91
CA CYS A 80 -33.22 8.03 -10.22
C CYS A 80 -34.35 8.88 -10.79
N GLY A 81 -34.03 10.03 -11.38
CA GLY A 81 -35.00 10.84 -12.13
C GLY A 81 -35.58 10.11 -13.32
N ASN A 82 -34.79 9.27 -14.01
CA ASN A 82 -35.28 8.44 -15.12
C ASN A 82 -36.24 7.31 -14.68
N LEU A 83 -36.30 7.01 -13.39
CA LEU A 83 -37.09 5.93 -12.79
C LEU A 83 -38.29 6.44 -11.99
N ASP A 84 -38.60 7.75 -12.04
CA ASP A 84 -39.66 8.42 -11.27
C ASP A 84 -39.59 8.14 -9.75
N LYS A 85 -38.38 7.95 -9.21
CA LYS A 85 -38.15 7.76 -7.77
C LYS A 85 -37.49 8.99 -7.17
N GLU A 86 -38.11 9.55 -6.14
CA GLU A 86 -37.54 10.66 -5.37
C GLU A 86 -36.47 10.13 -4.40
N ALA A 87 -35.21 10.55 -4.63
CA ALA A 87 -34.06 10.13 -3.85
C ALA A 87 -33.52 11.31 -3.02
N THR A 88 -33.41 11.11 -1.71
CA THR A 88 -32.80 12.10 -0.80
C THR A 88 -31.30 11.86 -0.73
N ILE A 89 -30.51 12.80 -1.25
CA ILE A 89 -29.05 12.68 -1.32
C ILE A 89 -28.41 13.61 -0.30
N THR A 90 -27.67 13.04 0.65
CA THR A 90 -26.88 13.78 1.63
C THR A 90 -25.41 13.69 1.24
N VAL A 91 -24.80 14.82 0.91
CA VAL A 91 -23.36 14.89 0.64
C VAL A 91 -22.65 15.36 1.90
N VAL A 92 -21.71 14.58 2.39
CA VAL A 92 -20.85 14.96 3.51
C VAL A 92 -19.45 15.19 2.99
N ASP A 93 -19.02 16.44 3.08
CA ASP A 93 -17.65 16.83 2.80
C ASP A 93 -16.85 16.85 4.12
N PHE A 94 -15.77 16.07 4.16
CA PHE A 94 -14.83 15.99 5.26
C PHE A 94 -13.60 16.86 5.06
N ALA A 95 -13.64 17.82 4.11
CA ALA A 95 -12.63 18.86 3.99
C ALA A 95 -12.21 19.32 5.38
N THR A 96 -10.96 19.02 5.75
CA THR A 96 -10.42 19.27 7.08
C THR A 96 -10.42 20.77 7.29
N ARG A 97 -11.44 21.28 8.01
CA ARG A 97 -11.41 22.64 8.50
C ARG A 97 -10.20 22.72 9.43
N SER A 98 -9.44 23.81 9.37
CA SER A 98 -8.18 23.99 10.12
C SER A 98 -8.28 23.84 11.64
N ASP A 99 -9.49 23.69 12.19
CA ASP A 99 -9.80 23.60 13.62
C ASP A 99 -10.46 22.26 14.00
N ASP A 100 -10.64 21.34 13.03
CA ASP A 100 -11.36 20.09 13.26
C ASP A 100 -10.46 19.07 13.98
N THR A 101 -10.83 18.73 15.20
CA THR A 101 -10.25 17.60 15.94
C THR A 101 -10.92 16.30 15.50
N TRP A 102 -10.19 15.18 15.47
CA TRP A 102 -10.75 13.86 15.10
C TRP A 102 -12.11 13.51 15.76
N PRO A 103 -12.35 13.79 17.05
CA PRO A 103 -13.65 13.54 17.68
C PRO A 103 -14.80 14.34 17.03
N ALA A 104 -14.55 15.59 16.61
CA ALA A 104 -15.58 16.42 15.98
C ALA A 104 -15.97 15.91 14.58
N ILE A 105 -15.02 15.29 13.88
CA ILE A 105 -15.26 14.64 12.58
C ILE A 105 -16.13 13.39 12.79
N ASP A 106 -15.81 12.59 13.80
CA ASP A 106 -16.58 11.40 14.17
C ASP A 106 -18.03 11.75 14.52
N ASP A 107 -18.25 12.76 15.38
CA ASP A 107 -19.58 13.24 15.75
C ASP A 107 -20.40 13.76 14.56
N ARG A 108 -19.74 14.32 13.54
CA ARG A 108 -20.40 14.76 12.29
C ARG A 108 -20.77 13.56 11.41
N LEU A 109 -19.85 12.60 11.27
CA LEU A 109 -20.11 11.37 10.52
C LEU A 109 -21.26 10.58 11.14
N VAL A 110 -21.25 10.39 12.46
CA VAL A 110 -22.30 9.66 13.19
C VAL A 110 -23.67 10.30 12.96
N ARG A 111 -23.78 11.62 13.09
CA ARG A 111 -25.05 12.34 12.83
C ARG A 111 -25.52 12.23 11.40
N ALA A 112 -24.60 12.27 10.43
CA ALA A 112 -24.96 12.12 9.02
C ALA A 112 -25.45 10.70 8.70
N ILE A 113 -24.83 9.68 9.31
CA ILE A 113 -25.27 8.29 9.19
C ILE A 113 -26.63 8.12 9.84
N GLU A 114 -26.85 8.64 11.05
CA GLU A 114 -28.15 8.55 11.74
C GLU A 114 -29.27 9.19 10.93
N HIS A 115 -29.02 10.37 10.34
CA HIS A 115 -29.98 11.05 9.48
C HIS A 115 -30.29 10.24 8.20
N ALA A 116 -29.26 9.69 7.54
CA ALA A 116 -29.45 8.87 6.34
C ALA A 116 -30.10 7.51 6.62
N ALA A 117 -29.83 6.93 7.79
CA ALA A 117 -30.36 5.63 8.23
C ALA A 117 -31.71 5.73 8.96
N THR A 118 -32.34 6.91 8.98
CA THR A 118 -33.69 7.08 9.52
C THR A 118 -34.75 6.40 8.62
N GLY A 119 -34.45 6.26 7.32
CA GLY A 119 -35.26 5.47 6.39
C GLY A 119 -34.97 3.97 6.49
N SER A 120 -35.94 3.12 6.10
CA SER A 120 -35.72 1.67 6.01
C SER A 120 -34.69 1.29 4.94
N ASP A 121 -34.52 2.14 3.92
CA ASP A 121 -33.69 1.89 2.76
C ASP A 121 -32.63 2.97 2.55
N TYR A 122 -31.37 2.61 2.74
CA TYR A 122 -30.24 3.54 2.61
C TYR A 122 -29.05 2.91 1.88
N THR A 123 -28.30 3.74 1.15
CA THR A 123 -27.01 3.37 0.54
C THR A 123 -25.96 4.40 0.89
N ILE A 124 -24.83 3.95 1.43
CA ILE A 124 -23.69 4.78 1.80
C ILE A 124 -22.55 4.47 0.83
N VAL A 125 -22.00 5.50 0.22
CA VAL A 125 -20.87 5.39 -0.69
C VAL A 125 -19.71 6.22 -0.14
N LEU A 126 -18.64 5.54 0.25
CA LEU A 126 -17.38 6.14 0.67
C LEU A 126 -16.32 5.90 -0.40
N LEU A 127 -15.78 6.98 -0.91
CA LEU A 127 -14.56 6.96 -1.71
C LEU A 127 -13.52 7.80 -0.99
N SER A 128 -12.39 7.17 -0.64
CA SER A 128 -11.20 7.96 -0.33
C SER A 128 -10.70 8.56 -1.63
N SER A 129 -10.96 9.85 -1.88
CA SER A 129 -10.23 10.54 -2.94
C SER A 129 -8.73 10.43 -2.62
N PRO A 130 -7.87 10.10 -3.60
CA PRO A 130 -6.44 10.26 -3.40
C PRO A 130 -6.22 11.74 -3.07
N VAL A 131 -5.90 12.03 -1.81
CA VAL A 131 -5.26 13.30 -1.50
C VAL A 131 -3.97 13.25 -2.27
N GLU A 132 -3.89 13.99 -3.38
CA GLU A 132 -2.63 14.35 -3.99
C GLU A 132 -2.06 15.45 -3.09
N PRO A 133 -1.16 15.18 -2.12
CA PRO A 133 -0.24 16.24 -1.80
C PRO A 133 0.55 16.44 -3.09
N VAL A 134 0.34 17.57 -3.77
CA VAL A 134 1.32 18.05 -4.74
C VAL A 134 2.64 18.06 -3.96
N TYR A 135 3.49 17.07 -4.23
CA TYR A 135 4.82 17.00 -3.66
C TYR A 135 5.60 18.15 -4.31
N GLU A 136 5.42 19.36 -3.77
CA GLU A 136 6.39 20.41 -3.96
C GLU A 136 7.55 20.04 -3.05
N ALA A 137 8.64 19.59 -3.68
CA ALA A 137 9.91 19.52 -2.99
C ALA A 137 10.35 20.96 -2.69
N SER A 138 9.82 21.55 -1.62
CA SER A 138 10.38 22.73 -1.00
C SER A 138 11.66 22.28 -0.31
N PHE A 139 12.70 22.11 -1.12
CA PHE A 139 14.06 22.16 -0.62
C PHE A 139 14.22 23.59 -0.12
N ASP A 140 13.95 23.83 1.16
CA ASP A 140 14.53 24.98 1.82
C ASP A 140 16.00 24.95 1.44
N THR A 141 16.42 26.00 0.71
CA THR A 141 17.80 26.16 0.24
C THR A 141 18.74 25.71 1.36
N PRO A 142 19.85 25.00 1.08
CA PRO A 142 20.78 24.57 2.12
C PRO A 142 21.41 25.80 2.78
N ALA A 143 20.65 26.47 3.64
CA ALA A 143 21.09 27.48 4.54
C ALA A 143 21.94 26.70 5.53
N GLN A 144 23.24 26.87 5.37
CA GLN A 144 24.21 26.34 6.31
C GLN A 144 23.72 26.62 7.73
N MET A 145 23.41 25.55 8.46
CA MET A 145 22.92 25.62 9.82
C MET A 145 24.10 25.92 10.75
N GLU A 146 24.61 27.15 10.66
CA GLU A 146 25.44 27.76 11.70
C GLU A 146 24.50 28.20 12.83
N LEU A 147 24.32 27.31 13.82
CA LEU A 147 23.58 27.57 15.07
C LEU A 147 24.32 28.61 15.93
N LYS A 148 24.27 29.88 15.52
CA LYS A 148 24.79 31.00 16.30
C LYS A 148 23.76 31.46 17.34
N ARG A 149 23.69 30.71 18.44
CA ARG A 149 23.47 31.18 19.82
C ARG A 149 22.58 32.43 19.97
N GLY A 150 21.27 32.24 19.79
CA GLY A 150 20.24 33.17 20.26
C GLY A 150 19.77 32.78 21.66
N ALA A 151 20.63 32.98 22.66
CA ALA A 151 20.17 33.00 24.04
C ALA A 151 19.18 34.16 24.19
N GLN A 152 18.05 33.89 24.84
CA GLN A 152 17.04 34.85 25.29
C GLN A 152 16.06 35.31 24.20
N LEU A 153 14.83 34.78 24.22
CA LEU A 153 13.56 35.56 24.19
C LEU A 153 12.29 34.74 23.91
N LEU A 154 12.21 33.44 24.24
CA LEU A 154 10.90 32.80 24.42
C LEU A 154 10.91 32.00 25.72
N GLN A 155 10.27 32.57 26.74
CA GLN A 155 9.95 31.89 27.99
C GLN A 155 9.09 30.67 27.66
N ARG A 156 9.73 29.50 27.64
CA ARG A 156 9.08 28.20 27.52
C ARG A 156 8.01 28.11 28.60
N ARG A 157 6.74 28.01 28.18
CA ARG A 157 5.59 27.88 29.07
C ARG A 157 5.83 26.67 29.95
N LYS A 158 5.88 26.89 31.27
CA LYS A 158 6.05 25.85 32.28
C LYS A 158 4.78 25.03 32.33
N ASP A 159 4.79 23.88 31.68
CA ASP A 159 3.74 22.88 31.70
C ASP A 159 3.96 21.87 32.84
N ASN A 160 2.84 21.45 33.40
CA ASN A 160 2.74 20.71 34.65
C ASN A 160 3.25 19.26 34.46
N GLY A 161 4.46 19.00 34.97
CA GLY A 161 4.82 17.75 35.64
C GLY A 161 4.54 16.43 34.92
N THR A 162 4.57 16.40 33.59
CA THR A 162 4.53 15.17 32.81
C THR A 162 5.85 15.07 32.06
N ASN A 163 6.61 14.03 32.37
CA ASN A 163 7.90 13.75 31.73
C ASN A 163 7.63 13.30 30.29
N TRP A 164 7.53 14.28 29.39
CA TRP A 164 7.48 14.02 27.96
C TRP A 164 8.93 13.93 27.48
N ASP A 165 9.32 12.74 27.00
CA ASP A 165 10.59 12.50 26.33
C ASP A 165 10.69 13.42 25.10
N GLU A 166 11.45 14.52 25.20
CA GLU A 166 11.67 15.51 24.12
C GLU A 166 12.64 15.01 23.03
N LEU A 167 12.82 13.70 22.91
CA LEU A 167 13.75 13.13 21.95
C LEU A 167 13.16 13.29 20.53
N PRO A 168 13.96 13.72 19.53
CA PRO A 168 13.47 13.92 18.17
C PRO A 168 12.78 12.65 17.66
N LEU A 169 11.68 12.83 16.92
CA LEU A 169 10.76 11.78 16.46
C LEU A 169 11.44 10.63 15.68
N PHE A 170 12.70 10.82 15.27
CA PHE A 170 13.50 9.87 14.50
C PHE A 170 14.50 9.06 15.34
N GLU A 171 14.62 9.31 16.64
CA GLU A 171 15.55 8.55 17.49
C GLU A 171 15.09 7.10 17.67
N LYS A 172 13.78 6.83 17.50
CA LYS A 172 13.21 5.48 17.53
C LYS A 172 13.08 4.81 16.16
N TYR A 173 13.68 5.35 15.09
CA TYR A 173 13.68 4.64 13.81
C TYR A 173 14.77 3.57 13.78
N GLN A 174 14.39 2.33 14.09
CA GLN A 174 15.26 1.17 13.99
C GLN A 174 15.01 0.40 12.69
N PHE A 175 15.62 0.86 11.58
CA PHE A 175 15.51 0.24 10.24
C PHE A 175 15.94 -1.23 10.23
N PHE A 176 16.89 -1.59 11.11
CA PHE A 176 17.37 -2.95 11.33
C PHE A 176 17.40 -3.24 12.83
N THR A 177 16.39 -3.95 13.32
CA THR A 177 16.39 -4.52 14.68
C THR A 177 17.71 -5.30 14.88
N PRO A 178 18.35 -5.27 16.07
CA PRO A 178 19.69 -5.83 16.21
C PRO A 178 19.72 -7.32 15.86
N GLY A 179 18.60 -8.01 16.08
CA GLY A 179 18.38 -9.39 15.65
C GLY A 179 18.34 -9.59 14.13
N ILE A 180 17.71 -8.69 13.36
CA ILE A 180 17.68 -8.78 11.89
C ILE A 180 19.09 -8.59 11.32
N PHE A 181 19.85 -7.64 11.87
CA PHE A 181 21.23 -7.40 11.45
C PHE A 181 22.15 -8.60 11.75
N MET A 182 22.08 -9.16 12.96
CA MET A 182 22.81 -10.37 13.30
C MET A 182 22.38 -11.57 12.45
N GLY A 183 21.07 -11.73 12.20
CA GLY A 183 20.52 -12.78 11.35
C GLY A 183 21.02 -12.67 9.90
N ALA A 184 21.05 -11.46 9.33
CA ALA A 184 21.56 -11.22 7.98
C ALA A 184 23.05 -11.57 7.85
N ILE A 185 23.87 -11.23 8.85
CA ILE A 185 25.30 -11.60 8.85
C ILE A 185 25.47 -13.12 8.87
N VAL A 186 24.75 -13.82 9.73
CA VAL A 186 24.80 -15.29 9.82
C VAL A 186 24.30 -15.93 8.53
N ALA A 187 23.22 -15.42 7.94
CA ALA A 187 22.67 -15.91 6.69
C ALA A 187 23.68 -15.77 5.53
N ILE A 188 24.41 -14.65 5.44
CA ILE A 188 25.46 -14.45 4.43
C ILE A 188 26.58 -15.48 4.59
N ILE A 189 27.02 -15.76 5.82
CA ILE A 189 28.07 -16.75 6.09
C ILE A 189 27.61 -18.15 5.70
N LEU A 190 26.39 -18.55 6.09
CA LEU A 190 25.82 -19.85 5.72
C LEU A 190 25.66 -20.00 4.21
N LEU A 191 25.20 -18.94 3.52
CA LEU A 191 25.01 -18.94 2.08
C LEU A 191 26.35 -19.00 1.33
N ALA A 192 27.43 -18.41 1.88
CA ALA A 192 28.77 -18.55 1.34
C ALA A 192 29.28 -20.00 1.42
N ILE A 193 29.12 -20.66 2.58
CA ILE A 193 29.52 -22.07 2.76
C ILE A 193 28.68 -22.98 1.85
N LEU A 194 27.36 -22.76 1.80
CA LEU A 194 26.46 -23.47 0.90
C LEU A 194 26.85 -23.27 -0.57
N GLY A 195 27.18 -22.04 -0.96
CA GLY A 195 27.58 -21.70 -2.34
C GLY A 195 28.86 -22.43 -2.77
N VAL A 196 29.85 -22.53 -1.87
CA VAL A 196 31.06 -23.33 -2.13
C VAL A 196 30.71 -24.82 -2.25
N GLY A 197 29.84 -25.34 -1.38
CA GLY A 197 29.36 -26.72 -1.44
C GLY A 197 28.67 -27.04 -2.77
N LEU A 198 27.75 -26.18 -3.22
CA LEU A 198 27.06 -26.34 -4.50
C LEU A 198 28.03 -26.29 -5.69
N ARG A 199 29.05 -25.42 -5.65
CA ARG A 199 30.09 -25.38 -6.69
C ARG A 199 30.88 -26.69 -6.76
N ALA A 200 31.26 -27.24 -5.60
CA ALA A 200 31.96 -28.52 -5.52
C ALA A 200 31.11 -29.68 -6.06
N LEU A 201 29.83 -29.74 -5.68
CA LEU A 201 28.90 -30.74 -6.21
C LEU A 201 28.69 -30.60 -7.72
N SER A 202 28.56 -29.38 -8.23
CA SER A 202 28.38 -29.14 -9.67
C SER A 202 29.63 -29.46 -10.50
N SER A 203 30.80 -29.56 -9.87
CA SER A 203 32.07 -29.87 -10.52
C SER A 203 32.34 -31.38 -10.61
N LEU A 204 31.47 -32.23 -10.05
CA LEU A 204 31.62 -33.67 -10.19
C LEU A 204 31.26 -34.11 -11.61
N GLU A 205 32.28 -34.31 -12.43
CA GLU A 205 32.17 -34.99 -13.71
C GLU A 205 32.44 -36.49 -13.50
N VAL A 206 31.58 -37.34 -14.06
CA VAL A 206 31.80 -38.79 -14.06
C VAL A 206 32.67 -39.12 -15.27
N PRO A 207 33.85 -39.74 -15.11
CA PRO A 207 34.69 -40.09 -16.25
C PRO A 207 34.09 -41.29 -16.98
N TYR A 208 33.29 -41.02 -18.01
CA TYR A 208 32.69 -42.06 -18.85
C TYR A 208 33.73 -42.81 -19.71
N GLY A 209 34.93 -42.23 -19.92
CA GLY A 209 36.04 -42.88 -20.64
C GLY A 209 36.65 -44.10 -19.93
N ALA A 210 36.40 -44.30 -18.62
CA ALA A 210 36.79 -45.52 -17.92
C ALA A 210 35.88 -46.73 -18.24
N PHE A 211 34.74 -46.47 -18.85
CA PHE A 211 33.77 -47.47 -19.30
C PHE A 211 33.76 -47.64 -20.83
N GLU A 212 34.62 -46.91 -21.54
CA GLU A 212 34.80 -47.08 -22.98
C GLU A 212 35.69 -48.30 -23.27
N LYS A 213 35.31 -49.04 -24.32
CA LYS A 213 35.85 -50.36 -24.70
C LYS A 213 37.35 -50.36 -25.02
N ASP A 214 37.96 -49.19 -25.22
CA ASP A 214 39.35 -49.01 -25.62
C ASP A 214 40.34 -48.93 -24.43
N MET A 215 39.87 -48.99 -23.18
CA MET A 215 40.75 -49.09 -22.00
C MET A 215 40.97 -50.54 -21.51
N GLY A 216 40.44 -51.53 -22.24
CA GLY A 216 40.68 -52.93 -21.97
C GLY A 216 42.04 -53.42 -22.49
N PRO A 217 42.61 -54.51 -21.93
CA PRO A 217 43.93 -55.06 -22.31
C PRO A 217 44.04 -55.48 -23.80
N ALA A 218 42.94 -55.45 -24.56
CA ALA A 218 42.90 -55.70 -25.99
C ALA A 218 43.28 -54.47 -26.86
N ALA A 219 43.14 -53.25 -26.36
CA ALA A 219 43.44 -52.02 -27.12
C ALA A 219 44.93 -51.66 -27.14
N GLN A 220 45.69 -52.03 -26.11
CA GLN A 220 47.15 -51.82 -26.04
C GLN A 220 47.94 -52.56 -27.15
N LYS A 221 47.35 -53.60 -27.76
CA LYS A 221 48.01 -54.38 -28.83
C LYS A 221 47.96 -53.73 -30.22
N LYS A 222 47.27 -52.60 -30.41
CA LYS A 222 47.18 -51.90 -31.71
C LYS A 222 48.15 -50.72 -31.86
N GLN A 223 48.88 -50.34 -30.81
CA GLN A 223 49.81 -49.20 -30.82
C GLN A 223 51.30 -49.62 -30.80
N GLN A 224 51.60 -50.92 -30.93
CA GLN A 224 52.96 -51.44 -31.00
C GLN A 224 53.26 -52.01 -32.39
#